data_AF-A0A1V5NRM3-F1
#
_entry.id   AF-A0A1V5NRM3-F1
#
_cell.length_a   1.000
_cell.length_b   1.000
_cell.length_c   1.000
_cell.angle_alpha   90.00
_cell.angle_beta   90.00
_cell.angle_gamma   90.00
#
_symmetry.space_group_name_H-M   'P 1'
#
loop_
_entity.id
_entity.type
_entity.pdbx_description
1 polymer ?
#
loop_
_entity_poly.entity_id
_entity_poly.type
_entity_poly.pdbx_seq_one_letter_code
_entity_poly.pdbx_strand_id
1 'polypeptide(L)'
;MRRIFLLCILFSLASITVPAFALSGDAKSEFDEFIRNIREEKRVDQIGYLILAKLPPSRLSEDQILRTAGKFYYSSQEGYLTHVNFVRLERFRQAKIQYSILDKKRLDDTSESWKLVWVETPAQEAALRDMFEPLYSHKNSFVIRIRPEDEEKLIGLELRYSTLDETLVRQRVPAWPSPLKAAKFDPAIADQLVSITASDMTATVETLQNFKSRQVSQPGNAEAVKWLAEQFNAIGGLEVTTPEFTYSSKKLMNVVAVQKGTVNPNTVIVVCGHMDSTVSSYNYTTAPGADDNGSGAAGVLHVARVAGRLPLPYTVIYAEMNAEEVGLVGSKAVAKALAAQTGVQIKAVLNMDMIADRDDNEVAVIGNTRSNWLIDVFKDTALTYTGLKSKTLYDSNIWYSDHSSFWNIGASAILTIEGYPEMSKYYHKTTDIVANLEPTLMEKIARSQLAVLLTLNRATNFN
;
A
#
# COMPACT_ATOMS: atom_id res chain seq x y z
N MET A 1 -13.91 55.20 37.03
CA MET A 1 -12.69 54.46 36.61
C MET A 1 -13.12 53.23 35.80
N ARG A 2 -12.60 53.10 34.57
CA ARG A 2 -12.50 51.90 33.66
C ARG A 2 -13.79 51.10 33.45
N ARG A 3 -14.60 51.30 32.39
CA ARG A 3 -14.45 51.12 30.92
C ARG A 3 -14.02 49.71 30.45
N ILE A 4 -15.03 49.03 29.90
CA ILE A 4 -15.06 47.90 28.97
C ILE A 4 -14.08 48.10 27.80
N PHE A 5 -13.34 47.05 27.42
CA PHE A 5 -12.73 46.95 26.10
C PHE A 5 -12.83 45.52 25.56
N LEU A 6 -13.66 45.39 24.52
CA LEU A 6 -13.73 44.29 23.57
C LEU A 6 -12.52 44.44 22.63
N LEU A 7 -11.63 43.45 22.56
CA LEU A 7 -10.50 43.48 21.63
C LEU A 7 -10.93 42.84 20.31
N CYS A 8 -11.27 43.69 19.33
CA CYS A 8 -11.36 43.31 17.93
C CYS A 8 -9.95 42.95 17.42
N ILE A 9 -9.71 41.69 17.09
CA ILE A 9 -8.54 41.29 16.32
C ILE A 9 -8.83 41.66 14.86
N LEU A 10 -8.30 42.80 14.44
CA LEU A 10 -8.18 43.20 13.04
C LEU A 10 -7.28 42.18 12.32
N PHE A 11 -7.89 41.27 11.54
CA PHE A 11 -7.16 40.59 10.49
C PHE A 11 -6.80 41.62 9.42
N SER A 12 -5.52 41.98 9.35
CA SER A 12 -4.95 42.56 8.15
C SER A 12 -5.10 41.53 7.03
N LEU A 13 -6.05 41.77 6.13
CA LEU A 13 -6.10 41.16 4.80
C LEU A 13 -4.87 41.66 4.03
N ALA A 14 -3.73 40.99 4.23
CA ALA A 14 -2.64 41.09 3.28
C ALA A 14 -3.16 40.48 1.97
N SER A 15 -3.30 41.32 0.94
CA SER A 15 -3.62 40.90 -0.42
C SER A 15 -2.63 39.84 -0.87
N ILE A 16 -3.07 38.57 -0.88
CA ILE A 16 -2.31 37.45 -1.40
C ILE A 16 -2.31 37.57 -2.92
N THR A 17 -1.27 38.17 -3.48
CA THR A 17 -0.95 38.06 -4.90
C THR A 17 -0.38 36.66 -5.13
N VAL A 18 -1.24 35.74 -5.59
CA VAL A 18 -0.81 34.45 -6.16
C VAL A 18 -0.06 34.77 -7.47
N PRO A 19 1.15 34.26 -7.71
CA PRO A 19 1.81 34.45 -9.00
C PRO A 19 0.95 33.77 -10.08
N ALA A 20 0.46 34.57 -11.03
CA ALA A 20 -0.21 34.05 -12.20
C ALA A 20 0.84 33.33 -13.07
N PHE A 21 0.66 32.03 -13.31
CA PHE A 21 1.32 31.33 -14.41
C PHE A 21 0.27 30.81 -15.39
N ALA A 22 0.69 30.75 -16.65
CA ALA A 22 -0.14 30.84 -17.85
C ALA A 22 -1.20 29.73 -17.99
N LEU A 23 -2.44 30.08 -17.70
CA LEU A 23 -3.62 29.52 -18.38
C LEU A 23 -3.99 30.53 -19.48
N SER A 24 -4.12 30.08 -20.72
CA SER A 24 -4.61 30.92 -21.82
C SER A 24 -6.13 31.08 -21.75
N GLY A 25 -6.63 32.30 -21.94
CA GLY A 25 -8.05 32.57 -22.19
C GLY A 25 -9.04 32.24 -21.05
N ASP A 26 -10.27 31.92 -21.44
CA ASP A 26 -11.48 31.73 -20.61
C ASP A 26 -11.28 30.78 -19.41
N ALA A 27 -10.38 29.81 -19.51
CA ALA A 27 -10.04 28.88 -18.44
C ALA A 27 -9.47 29.55 -17.17
N LYS A 28 -8.89 30.75 -17.30
CA LYS A 28 -8.40 31.52 -16.14
C LYS A 28 -9.53 32.25 -15.42
N SER A 29 -10.51 32.83 -16.15
CA SER A 29 -11.62 33.58 -15.54
C SER A 29 -12.60 32.64 -14.85
N GLU A 30 -12.93 31.51 -15.48
CA GLU A 30 -13.76 30.45 -14.88
C GLU A 30 -13.11 29.90 -13.59
N PHE A 31 -11.77 29.81 -13.58
CA PHE A 31 -11.05 29.38 -12.41
C PHE A 31 -11.04 30.42 -11.28
N ASP A 32 -10.80 31.68 -11.59
CA ASP A 32 -10.79 32.75 -10.58
C ASP A 32 -12.18 32.89 -9.95
N GLU A 33 -13.24 32.73 -10.75
CA GLU A 33 -14.63 32.65 -10.29
C GLU A 33 -14.90 31.40 -9.44
N PHE A 34 -14.37 30.23 -9.83
CA PHE A 34 -14.45 28.99 -9.06
C PHE A 34 -13.77 29.11 -7.68
N ILE A 35 -12.57 29.68 -7.62
CA ILE A 35 -11.86 29.91 -6.35
C ILE A 35 -12.61 30.92 -5.47
N ARG A 36 -13.20 31.96 -6.08
CA ARG A 36 -14.03 32.94 -5.37
C ARG A 36 -15.23 32.26 -4.73
N ASN A 37 -15.98 31.47 -5.49
CA ASN A 37 -17.18 30.78 -4.99
C ASN A 37 -16.84 29.80 -3.85
N ILE A 38 -15.74 29.04 -3.93
CA ILE A 38 -15.32 28.12 -2.85
C ILE A 38 -14.84 28.87 -1.60
N ARG A 39 -14.16 30.02 -1.77
CA ARG A 39 -13.78 30.89 -0.65
C ARG A 39 -15.00 31.45 0.06
N GLU A 40 -16.03 31.83 -0.69
CA GLU A 40 -17.31 32.29 -0.15
C GLU A 40 -18.04 31.16 0.60
N GLU A 41 -17.98 29.92 0.11
CA GLU A 41 -18.49 28.72 0.78
C GLU A 41 -17.62 28.23 1.95
N LYS A 42 -16.44 28.81 2.18
CA LYS A 42 -15.43 28.39 3.18
C LYS A 42 -14.97 26.92 3.06
N ARG A 43 -15.03 26.32 1.86
CA ARG A 43 -14.67 24.90 1.58
C ARG A 43 -13.33 24.75 0.84
N VAL A 44 -12.37 25.66 1.08
CA VAL A 44 -11.07 25.68 0.38
C VAL A 44 -10.24 24.41 0.58
N ASP A 45 -10.50 23.66 1.66
CA ASP A 45 -9.91 22.36 1.97
C ASP A 45 -10.34 21.24 1.00
N GLN A 46 -11.34 21.48 0.16
CA GLN A 46 -11.84 20.53 -0.85
C GLN A 46 -11.28 20.79 -2.25
N ILE A 47 -10.39 21.76 -2.40
CA ILE A 47 -9.64 21.93 -3.64
C ILE A 47 -8.37 21.09 -3.53
N GLY A 48 -8.27 20.11 -4.43
CA GLY A 48 -7.08 19.29 -4.62
C GLY A 48 -6.14 19.89 -5.65
N TYR A 49 -4.84 19.84 -5.34
CA TYR A 49 -3.75 20.26 -6.21
C TYR A 49 -2.80 19.10 -6.45
N LEU A 50 -2.75 18.59 -7.68
CA LEU A 50 -1.67 17.72 -8.11
C LEU A 50 -0.44 18.59 -8.32
N ILE A 51 0.63 18.32 -7.57
CA ILE A 51 1.86 19.12 -7.59
C ILE A 51 3.10 18.26 -7.77
N LEU A 52 4.12 18.85 -8.38
CA LEU A 52 5.49 18.36 -8.37
C LEU A 52 6.30 19.20 -7.38
N ALA A 53 6.65 18.62 -6.25
CA ALA A 53 7.48 19.24 -5.22
C ALA A 53 8.96 19.09 -5.55
N LYS A 54 9.65 20.19 -5.83
CA LYS A 54 11.05 20.22 -6.29
C LYS A 54 12.02 20.02 -5.12
N LEU A 55 12.15 18.78 -4.69
CA LEU A 55 13.15 18.31 -3.74
C LEU A 55 13.87 17.10 -4.36
N PRO A 56 15.21 17.09 -4.42
CA PRO A 56 15.94 15.94 -4.94
C PRO A 56 15.68 14.71 -4.05
N PRO A 57 15.52 13.50 -4.63
CA PRO A 57 15.29 12.30 -3.85
C PRO A 57 16.40 12.06 -2.83
N SER A 58 16.02 12.03 -1.56
CA SER A 58 16.90 11.66 -0.44
C SER A 58 16.05 11.28 0.76
N ARG A 59 16.64 10.58 1.74
CA ARG A 59 15.95 10.30 3.01
C ARG A 59 15.42 11.57 3.69
N LEU A 60 16.20 12.65 3.65
CA LEU A 60 15.83 13.93 4.28
C LEU A 60 14.67 14.61 3.54
N SER A 61 14.74 14.62 2.22
CA SER A 61 13.71 15.17 1.33
C SER A 61 12.41 14.39 1.45
N GLU A 62 12.49 13.06 1.53
CA GLU A 62 11.34 12.19 1.71
C GLU A 62 10.64 12.45 3.05
N ASP A 63 11.42 12.54 4.12
CA ASP A 63 10.92 12.93 5.44
C ASP A 63 10.24 14.30 5.43
N GLN A 64 10.84 15.28 4.73
CA GLN A 64 10.31 16.63 4.61
C GLN A 64 9.00 16.66 3.79
N ILE A 65 8.94 15.96 2.65
CA ILE A 65 7.73 15.89 1.84
C ILE A 65 6.62 15.16 2.61
N LEU A 66 6.94 14.07 3.31
CA LEU A 66 5.97 13.31 4.10
C LEU A 66 5.42 14.13 5.28
N ARG A 67 6.21 15.01 5.90
CA ARG A 67 5.72 15.93 6.95
C ARG A 67 4.83 17.05 6.38
N THR A 68 5.12 17.50 5.16
CA THR A 68 4.46 18.66 4.55
C THR A 68 3.20 18.25 3.79
N ALA A 69 3.36 17.32 2.84
CA ALA A 69 2.32 16.79 1.97
C ALA A 69 1.56 15.61 2.57
N GLY A 70 2.13 14.92 3.55
CA GLY A 70 1.56 13.71 4.16
C GLY A 70 1.87 12.43 3.41
N LYS A 71 1.90 12.47 2.08
CA LYS A 71 2.27 11.37 1.17
C LYS A 71 2.92 11.92 -0.10
N PHE A 72 3.42 11.05 -0.95
CA PHE A 72 3.73 11.31 -2.36
C PHE A 72 3.53 9.99 -3.13
N TYR A 73 3.37 10.07 -4.44
CA TYR A 73 3.04 8.92 -5.30
C TYR A 73 4.22 8.45 -6.15
N TYR A 74 5.10 9.38 -6.49
CA TYR A 74 6.26 9.10 -7.31
C TYR A 74 7.38 10.08 -6.96
N SER A 75 8.62 9.65 -7.09
CA SER A 75 9.80 10.49 -6.92
C SER A 75 10.75 10.31 -8.09
N SER A 76 11.24 11.43 -8.61
CA SER A 76 12.24 11.50 -9.67
C SER A 76 13.26 12.57 -9.33
N GLN A 77 14.31 12.71 -10.15
CA GLN A 77 15.27 13.80 -9.98
C GLN A 77 14.63 15.20 -10.03
N GLU A 78 13.45 15.33 -10.64
CA GLU A 78 12.71 16.59 -10.73
C GLU A 78 11.96 16.93 -9.44
N GLY A 79 11.66 15.91 -8.61
CA GLY A 79 10.91 16.11 -7.38
C GLY A 79 10.00 14.95 -6.99
N TYR A 80 9.10 15.25 -6.07
CA TYR A 80 8.08 14.35 -5.56
C TYR A 80 6.73 14.74 -6.12
N LEU A 81 6.11 13.85 -6.88
CA LEU A 81 4.74 13.97 -7.33
C LEU A 81 3.82 13.68 -6.15
N THR A 82 3.00 14.66 -5.77
CA THR A 82 2.04 14.50 -4.68
C THR A 82 0.75 15.23 -5.01
N HIS A 83 -0.30 14.90 -4.26
CA HIS A 83 -1.51 15.67 -4.21
C HIS A 83 -1.65 16.30 -2.81
N VAL A 84 -2.08 17.56 -2.77
CA VAL A 84 -2.35 18.29 -1.53
C VAL A 84 -3.62 19.11 -1.65
N ASN A 85 -4.34 19.29 -0.53
CA ASN A 85 -5.36 20.32 -0.44
C ASN A 85 -4.76 21.72 -0.19
N PHE A 86 -5.60 22.75 -0.25
CA PHE A 86 -5.17 24.15 -0.04
C PHE A 86 -4.39 24.36 1.26
N VAL A 87 -4.83 23.74 2.37
CA VAL A 87 -4.16 23.87 3.69
C VAL A 87 -2.74 23.31 3.64
N ARG A 88 -2.53 22.17 2.98
CA ARG A 88 -1.19 21.58 2.83
C ARG A 88 -0.35 22.35 1.82
N LEU A 89 -0.94 22.92 0.78
CA LEU A 89 -0.24 23.81 -0.15
C LEU A 89 0.36 25.03 0.58
N GLU A 90 -0.32 25.59 1.57
CA GLU A 90 0.24 26.65 2.42
C GLU A 90 1.43 26.16 3.27
N ARG A 91 1.44 24.89 3.70
CA ARG A 91 2.60 24.32 4.40
C ARG A 91 3.82 24.24 3.50
N PHE A 92 3.65 23.98 2.20
CA PHE A 92 4.77 24.04 1.24
C PHE A 92 5.39 25.43 1.18
N ARG A 93 4.54 26.48 1.13
CA ARG A 93 5.00 27.87 1.14
C ARG A 93 5.75 28.20 2.43
N GLN A 94 5.22 27.79 3.58
CA GLN A 94 5.87 27.99 4.89
C GLN A 94 7.20 27.23 5.01
N ALA A 95 7.23 25.99 4.51
CA ALA A 95 8.43 25.15 4.49
C ALA A 95 9.46 25.57 3.41
N LYS A 96 9.14 26.60 2.60
CA LYS A 96 9.95 27.09 1.49
C LYS A 96 10.32 26.00 0.47
N ILE A 97 9.45 25.00 0.32
CA ILE A 97 9.62 23.95 -0.68
C ILE A 97 9.11 24.50 -2.00
N GLN A 98 9.96 24.53 -3.03
CA GLN A 98 9.52 24.90 -4.37
C GLN A 98 8.61 23.80 -4.94
N TYR A 99 7.57 24.19 -5.67
CA TYR A 99 6.65 23.25 -6.30
C TYR A 99 6.08 23.83 -7.60
N SER A 100 5.64 22.94 -8.49
CA SER A 100 4.82 23.26 -9.66
C SER A 100 3.43 22.66 -9.46
N ILE A 101 2.36 23.40 -9.77
CA ILE A 101 1.01 22.83 -9.84
C ILE A 101 0.84 22.24 -11.24
N LEU A 102 0.52 20.96 -11.31
CA LEU A 102 0.32 20.21 -12.55
C LEU A 102 -1.16 20.18 -12.96
N ASP A 103 -2.05 19.98 -11.98
CA ASP A 103 -3.49 19.99 -12.20
C ASP A 103 -4.25 20.32 -10.90
N LYS A 104 -5.55 20.58 -11.01
CA LYS A 104 -6.45 20.89 -9.90
C LYS A 104 -7.86 20.33 -10.12
N LYS A 105 -8.49 19.86 -9.05
CA LYS A 105 -9.90 19.42 -9.07
C LYS A 105 -10.57 19.58 -7.71
N ARG A 106 -11.90 19.45 -7.69
CA ARG A 106 -12.64 19.26 -6.44
C ARG A 106 -12.42 17.84 -5.92
N LEU A 107 -12.22 17.71 -4.61
CA LEU A 107 -12.01 16.41 -3.96
C LEU A 107 -13.29 15.63 -3.72
N ASP A 108 -14.42 16.34 -3.61
CA ASP A 108 -15.74 15.73 -3.53
C ASP A 108 -16.33 15.40 -4.90
N ASP A 109 -15.64 15.77 -5.99
CA ASP A 109 -16.01 15.42 -7.35
C ASP A 109 -15.33 14.10 -7.76
N THR A 110 -16.17 13.08 -7.89
CA THR A 110 -15.78 11.72 -8.29
C THR A 110 -15.98 11.45 -9.77
N SER A 111 -16.37 12.46 -10.57
CA SER A 111 -16.54 12.31 -12.02
C SER A 111 -15.24 12.14 -12.78
N GLU A 112 -14.11 12.53 -12.17
CA GLU A 112 -12.77 12.40 -12.75
C GLU A 112 -11.76 12.00 -11.69
N SER A 113 -10.74 11.25 -12.11
CA SER A 113 -9.65 10.82 -11.24
C SER A 113 -8.30 10.95 -11.93
N TRP A 114 -7.28 11.26 -11.15
CA TRP A 114 -5.90 11.17 -11.61
C TRP A 114 -5.44 9.72 -11.54
N LYS A 115 -4.77 9.26 -12.59
CA LYS A 115 -4.16 7.92 -12.67
C LYS A 115 -2.67 8.07 -12.90
N LEU A 116 -1.88 7.35 -12.12
CA LEU A 116 -0.49 7.06 -12.42
C LEU A 116 -0.47 5.79 -13.25
N VAL A 117 -0.03 5.90 -14.50
CA VAL A 117 -0.06 4.86 -15.51
C VAL A 117 1.38 4.47 -15.84
N TRP A 118 1.63 3.17 -15.96
CA TRP A 118 2.90 2.62 -16.40
C TRP A 118 2.74 1.99 -17.78
N VAL A 119 3.69 2.31 -18.66
CA VAL A 119 3.78 1.71 -19.99
C VAL A 119 4.99 0.78 -20.03
N GLU A 120 4.89 -0.33 -20.74
CA GLU A 120 5.98 -1.30 -20.89
C GLU A 120 6.58 -1.25 -22.30
N THR A 121 5.78 -0.81 -23.29
CA THR A 121 6.19 -0.76 -24.69
C THR A 121 6.01 0.64 -25.31
N PRO A 122 6.81 0.99 -26.33
CA PRO A 122 6.58 2.21 -27.10
C PRO A 122 5.19 2.29 -27.76
N ALA A 123 4.60 1.13 -28.10
CA ALA A 123 3.25 1.06 -28.66
C ALA A 123 2.19 1.44 -27.64
N GLN A 124 2.31 0.94 -26.40
CA GLN A 124 1.48 1.35 -25.27
C GLN A 124 1.60 2.84 -24.98
N GLU A 125 2.83 3.39 -25.00
CA GLU A 125 3.03 4.83 -24.82
C GLU A 125 2.33 5.65 -25.92
N ALA A 126 2.51 5.26 -27.18
CA ALA A 126 1.88 5.96 -28.30
C ALA A 126 0.35 5.93 -28.19
N ALA A 127 -0.23 4.77 -27.87
CA ALA A 127 -1.68 4.63 -27.70
C ALA A 127 -2.20 5.42 -26.49
N LEU A 128 -1.48 5.42 -25.37
CA LEU A 128 -1.82 6.24 -24.20
C LEU A 128 -1.89 7.73 -24.56
N ARG A 129 -0.89 8.23 -25.30
CA ARG A 129 -0.79 9.64 -25.71
C ARG A 129 -1.81 10.04 -26.79
N ASP A 130 -2.25 9.10 -27.62
CA ASP A 130 -3.33 9.34 -28.59
C ASP A 130 -4.67 9.56 -27.88
N MET A 131 -4.85 8.91 -26.73
CA MET A 131 -6.12 8.90 -25.99
C MET A 131 -6.17 9.91 -24.84
N PHE A 132 -5.03 10.25 -24.24
CA PHE A 132 -4.95 11.08 -23.03
C PHE A 132 -3.75 12.03 -23.07
N GLU A 133 -3.98 13.29 -22.68
CA GLU A 133 -2.90 14.26 -22.49
C GLU A 133 -2.21 14.05 -21.13
N PRO A 134 -0.89 13.78 -21.09
CA PRO A 134 -0.19 13.59 -19.82
C PRO A 134 0.01 14.90 -19.04
N LEU A 135 -0.46 14.92 -17.80
CA LEU A 135 -0.18 15.96 -16.80
C LEU A 135 1.26 15.91 -16.28
N TYR A 136 1.86 14.72 -16.32
CA TYR A 136 3.25 14.46 -15.95
C TYR A 136 3.75 13.24 -16.71
N SER A 137 5.04 13.20 -17.00
CA SER A 137 5.70 12.02 -17.55
C SER A 137 7.15 11.94 -17.05
N HIS A 138 7.57 10.76 -16.63
CA HIS A 138 8.97 10.47 -16.31
C HIS A 138 9.28 9.02 -16.63
N LYS A 139 10.26 8.79 -17.52
CA LYS A 139 10.57 7.46 -18.06
C LYS A 139 9.29 6.82 -18.61
N ASN A 140 8.88 5.69 -18.04
CA ASN A 140 7.71 4.93 -18.44
C ASN A 140 6.48 5.16 -17.54
N SER A 141 6.51 6.20 -16.72
CA SER A 141 5.42 6.58 -15.82
C SER A 141 4.74 7.86 -16.32
N PHE A 142 3.42 7.85 -16.35
CA PHE A 142 2.57 8.94 -16.81
C PHE A 142 1.52 9.29 -15.78
N VAL A 143 1.17 10.56 -15.65
CA VAL A 143 -0.03 10.96 -14.91
C VAL A 143 -1.03 11.50 -15.88
N ILE A 144 -2.22 10.92 -15.89
CA ILE A 144 -3.34 11.36 -16.71
C ILE A 144 -4.56 11.62 -15.84
N ARG A 145 -5.53 12.34 -16.37
CA ARG A 145 -6.85 12.51 -15.78
C ARG A 145 -7.85 11.78 -16.65
N ILE A 146 -8.68 10.93 -16.03
CA ILE A 146 -9.68 10.14 -16.74
C ILE A 146 -11.05 10.24 -16.07
N ARG A 147 -12.11 9.96 -16.84
CA ARG A 147 -13.45 9.68 -16.32
C ARG A 147 -13.62 8.18 -16.05
N PRO A 148 -14.56 7.76 -15.18
CA PRO A 148 -14.85 6.36 -14.92
C PRO A 148 -15.10 5.53 -16.19
N GLU A 149 -15.81 6.06 -17.18
CA GLU A 149 -16.09 5.39 -18.46
C GLU A 149 -14.83 5.19 -19.34
N ASP A 150 -13.76 5.96 -19.10
CA ASP A 150 -12.51 5.83 -19.82
C ASP A 150 -11.59 4.75 -19.23
N GLU A 151 -11.94 4.17 -18.07
CA GLU A 151 -11.12 3.15 -17.42
C GLU A 151 -11.04 1.86 -18.26
N GLU A 152 -12.10 1.51 -19.00
CA GLU A 152 -12.11 0.39 -19.94
C GLU A 152 -11.07 0.57 -21.06
N LYS A 153 -10.74 1.81 -21.43
CA LYS A 153 -9.71 2.10 -22.42
C LYS A 153 -8.33 1.75 -21.90
N LEU A 154 -8.03 2.08 -20.63
CA LEU A 154 -6.76 1.71 -20.00
C LEU A 154 -6.61 0.20 -19.89
N ILE A 155 -7.70 -0.50 -19.57
CA ILE A 155 -7.76 -1.96 -19.54
C ILE A 155 -7.51 -2.54 -20.94
N GLY A 156 -8.14 -1.97 -21.97
CA GLY A 156 -7.94 -2.38 -23.36
C GLY A 156 -6.53 -2.12 -23.91
N LEU A 157 -5.80 -1.16 -23.34
CA LEU A 157 -4.39 -0.92 -23.62
C LEU A 157 -3.44 -1.79 -22.79
N GLU A 158 -3.98 -2.67 -21.93
CA GLU A 158 -3.19 -3.59 -21.12
C GLU A 158 -2.21 -2.84 -20.19
N LEU A 159 -2.61 -1.65 -19.72
CA LEU A 159 -1.76 -0.78 -18.91
C LEU A 159 -1.92 -1.06 -17.41
N ARG A 160 -0.80 -1.06 -16.69
CA ARG A 160 -0.81 -1.01 -15.22
C ARG A 160 -1.08 0.42 -14.78
N TYR A 161 -2.03 0.63 -13.87
CA TYR A 161 -2.29 1.97 -13.34
C TYR A 161 -2.79 1.96 -11.89
N SER A 162 -2.61 3.10 -11.22
CA SER A 162 -3.11 3.33 -9.86
C SER A 162 -3.77 4.69 -9.77
N THR A 163 -4.94 4.75 -9.14
CA THR A 163 -5.63 6.01 -8.86
C THR A 163 -4.85 6.84 -7.83
N LEU A 164 -4.53 8.09 -8.18
CA LEU A 164 -3.92 9.08 -7.30
C LEU A 164 -4.97 9.81 -6.46
N ASP A 165 -5.85 9.05 -5.79
CA ASP A 165 -6.92 9.61 -4.98
C ASP A 165 -6.55 9.70 -3.49
N GLU A 166 -7.23 10.56 -2.75
CA GLU A 166 -7.01 10.77 -1.33
C GLU A 166 -7.90 9.90 -0.45
N THR A 167 -7.28 9.36 0.59
CA THR A 167 -7.75 9.66 1.94
C THR A 167 -6.67 10.47 2.64
N LEU A 168 -6.90 11.77 2.88
CA LEU A 168 -6.09 12.55 3.82
C LEU A 168 -6.41 12.19 5.26
N VAL A 169 -6.46 10.90 5.57
CA VAL A 169 -6.63 10.51 6.95
C VAL A 169 -5.28 10.68 7.62
N ARG A 170 -5.23 11.59 8.58
CA ARG A 170 -4.08 11.75 9.45
C ARG A 170 -4.07 10.60 10.45
N GLN A 171 -3.57 9.43 10.08
CA GLN A 171 -3.17 8.47 11.10
C GLN A 171 -1.88 8.98 11.77
N ARG A 172 -1.87 8.97 13.11
CA ARG A 172 -0.64 9.14 13.88
C ARG A 172 0.10 7.81 13.81
N VAL A 173 1.09 7.70 12.92
CA VAL A 173 2.09 6.65 13.07
C VAL A 173 2.91 6.97 14.30
N PRO A 174 3.01 6.04 15.27
CA PRO A 174 3.90 6.22 16.41
C PRO A 174 5.31 6.49 15.90
N ALA A 175 5.94 7.56 16.37
CA ALA A 175 7.37 7.72 16.16
C ALA A 175 8.06 6.55 16.88
N TRP A 176 8.57 5.60 16.10
CA TRP A 176 9.32 4.48 16.65
C TRP A 176 10.74 4.97 16.93
N PRO A 177 11.23 4.92 18.18
CA PRO A 177 12.56 5.41 18.51
C PRO A 177 13.61 4.51 17.86
N SER A 178 14.43 5.07 16.97
CA SER A 178 15.70 4.46 16.60
C SER A 178 16.85 5.02 17.45
N PRO A 179 17.91 4.24 17.70
CA PRO A 179 18.14 2.90 17.15
C PRO A 179 17.44 1.80 17.97
N LEU A 180 16.73 0.93 17.27
CA LEU A 180 16.36 -0.39 17.75
C LEU A 180 17.62 -1.17 18.13
N LYS A 181 17.70 -1.68 19.37
CA LYS A 181 18.67 -2.74 19.68
C LYS A 181 18.26 -3.97 18.85
N ALA A 182 19.22 -4.62 18.20
CA ALA A 182 18.98 -5.87 17.48
C ALA A 182 18.17 -6.84 18.37
N ALA A 183 17.19 -7.52 17.77
CA ALA A 183 16.37 -8.48 18.50
C ALA A 183 17.29 -9.53 19.13
N LYS A 184 17.26 -9.65 20.46
CA LYS A 184 17.95 -10.76 21.13
C LYS A 184 17.22 -12.04 20.77
N PHE A 185 17.99 -13.07 20.41
CA PHE A 185 17.44 -14.41 20.19
C PHE A 185 16.64 -14.84 21.42
N ASP A 186 15.41 -15.29 21.17
CA ASP A 186 14.54 -15.81 22.20
C ASP A 186 14.07 -17.22 21.83
N PRO A 187 14.40 -18.24 22.64
CA PRO A 187 13.99 -19.61 22.38
C PRO A 187 12.47 -19.79 22.23
N ALA A 188 11.66 -19.05 22.98
CA ALA A 188 10.21 -19.16 22.91
C ALA A 188 9.64 -18.64 21.59
N ILE A 189 10.33 -17.72 20.89
CA ILE A 189 9.97 -17.36 19.50
C ILE A 189 10.39 -18.49 18.57
N ALA A 190 11.62 -18.99 18.69
CA ALA A 190 12.14 -20.05 17.84
C ALA A 190 11.27 -21.32 17.89
N ASP A 191 10.77 -21.69 19.08
CA ASP A 191 9.87 -22.82 19.30
C ASP A 191 8.54 -22.69 18.56
N GLN A 192 8.05 -21.47 18.28
CA GLN A 192 6.83 -21.27 17.48
C GLN A 192 7.08 -21.47 15.98
N LEU A 193 8.30 -21.19 15.50
CA LEU A 193 8.58 -21.16 14.06
C LEU A 193 8.54 -22.56 13.43
N VAL A 194 8.86 -23.60 14.20
CA VAL A 194 8.94 -24.99 13.71
C VAL A 194 7.59 -25.54 13.22
N SER A 195 6.48 -24.91 13.61
CA SER A 195 5.13 -25.29 13.16
C SER A 195 4.79 -24.84 11.74
N ILE A 196 5.60 -23.96 11.14
CA ILE A 196 5.47 -23.58 9.72
C ILE A 196 6.44 -24.46 8.93
N THR A 197 5.93 -25.26 8.00
CA THR A 197 6.74 -26.17 7.17
C THR A 197 6.48 -25.94 5.69
N ALA A 198 7.51 -26.12 4.86
CA ALA A 198 7.40 -26.04 3.40
C ALA A 198 6.29 -26.96 2.87
N SER A 199 6.19 -28.19 3.39
CA SER A 199 5.18 -29.17 2.96
C SER A 199 3.75 -28.67 3.17
N ASP A 200 3.42 -28.15 4.37
CA ASP A 200 2.06 -27.69 4.65
C ASP A 200 1.73 -26.39 3.90
N MET A 201 2.73 -25.55 3.66
CA MET A 201 2.61 -24.36 2.82
C MET A 201 2.35 -24.76 1.36
N THR A 202 3.14 -25.67 0.78
CA THR A 202 2.93 -26.16 -0.59
C THR A 202 1.55 -26.78 -0.78
N ALA A 203 1.03 -27.54 0.19
CA ALA A 203 -0.33 -28.07 0.12
C ALA A 203 -1.42 -26.98 0.13
N THR A 204 -1.16 -25.87 0.85
CA THR A 204 -2.03 -24.68 0.85
C THR A 204 -2.00 -24.01 -0.52
N VAL A 205 -0.80 -23.83 -1.11
CA VAL A 205 -0.65 -23.26 -2.46
C VAL A 205 -1.33 -24.15 -3.51
N GLU A 206 -1.19 -25.47 -3.42
CA GLU A 206 -1.85 -26.41 -4.33
C GLU A 206 -3.37 -26.30 -4.26
N THR A 207 -3.93 -26.12 -3.07
CA THR A 207 -5.37 -25.87 -2.92
C THR A 207 -5.79 -24.57 -3.62
N LEU A 208 -5.04 -23.48 -3.41
CA LEU A 208 -5.31 -22.18 -4.05
C LEU A 208 -5.18 -22.26 -5.58
N GLN A 209 -4.18 -23.00 -6.08
CA GLN A 209 -4.00 -23.28 -7.51
C GLN A 209 -5.18 -24.05 -8.09
N ASN A 210 -5.73 -25.01 -7.36
CA ASN A 210 -6.79 -25.90 -7.83
C ASN A 210 -8.15 -25.22 -8.04
N PHE A 211 -8.30 -23.96 -7.58
CA PHE A 211 -9.40 -23.08 -8.03
C PHE A 211 -9.28 -22.66 -9.49
N LYS A 212 -8.21 -23.08 -10.19
CA LYS A 212 -7.87 -22.86 -11.61
C LYS A 212 -7.53 -21.42 -11.98
N SER A 213 -8.32 -20.47 -11.49
CA SER A 213 -8.09 -19.04 -11.62
C SER A 213 -8.78 -18.30 -10.49
N ARG A 214 -7.98 -17.56 -9.70
CA ARG A 214 -8.48 -16.67 -8.65
C ARG A 214 -8.61 -15.23 -9.15
N GLN A 215 -8.54 -15.01 -10.46
CA GLN A 215 -8.75 -13.71 -11.07
C GLN A 215 -10.17 -13.18 -10.80
N VAL A 216 -10.31 -11.88 -10.56
CA VAL A 216 -11.54 -11.23 -10.06
C VAL A 216 -12.82 -11.43 -10.91
N SER A 217 -12.69 -11.86 -12.16
CA SER A 217 -13.81 -12.18 -13.07
C SER A 217 -14.17 -13.66 -13.10
N GLN A 218 -13.37 -14.52 -12.48
CA GLN A 218 -13.48 -15.98 -12.54
C GLN A 218 -14.11 -16.54 -11.26
N PRO A 219 -14.83 -17.68 -11.36
CA PRO A 219 -15.52 -18.28 -10.21
C PRO A 219 -14.55 -18.70 -9.08
N GLY A 220 -13.33 -19.10 -9.42
CA GLY A 220 -12.32 -19.50 -8.45
C GLY A 220 -11.92 -18.41 -7.47
N ASN A 221 -12.13 -17.13 -7.78
CA ASN A 221 -11.93 -16.03 -6.82
C ASN A 221 -12.89 -16.13 -5.64
N ALA A 222 -14.19 -16.32 -5.89
CA ALA A 222 -15.19 -16.44 -4.83
C ALA A 222 -15.02 -17.74 -4.03
N GLU A 223 -14.58 -18.81 -4.68
CA GLU A 223 -14.24 -20.08 -4.03
C GLU A 223 -13.03 -19.92 -3.09
N ALA A 224 -11.99 -19.20 -3.52
CA ALA A 224 -10.84 -18.89 -2.70
C ALA A 224 -11.20 -18.03 -1.47
N VAL A 225 -12.02 -16.97 -1.64
CA VAL A 225 -12.54 -16.16 -0.52
C VAL A 225 -13.21 -17.05 0.53
N LYS A 226 -14.14 -17.91 0.07
CA LYS A 226 -14.88 -18.80 0.96
C LYS A 226 -13.93 -19.75 1.69
N TRP A 227 -13.03 -20.40 0.96
CA TRP A 227 -12.10 -21.37 1.52
C TRP A 227 -11.15 -20.73 2.55
N LEU A 228 -10.54 -19.59 2.23
CA LEU A 228 -9.66 -18.85 3.16
C LEU A 228 -10.40 -18.42 4.42
N ALA A 229 -11.64 -17.93 4.31
CA ALA A 229 -12.46 -17.57 5.46
C ALA A 229 -12.76 -18.79 6.35
N GLU A 230 -13.03 -19.96 5.77
CA GLU A 230 -13.18 -21.22 6.50
C GLU A 230 -11.88 -21.63 7.20
N GLN A 231 -10.72 -21.48 6.54
CA GLN A 231 -9.42 -21.78 7.14
C GLN A 231 -9.09 -20.88 8.33
N PHE A 232 -9.33 -19.57 8.25
CA PHE A 232 -9.15 -18.67 9.39
C PHE A 232 -10.11 -18.98 10.54
N ASN A 233 -11.39 -19.27 10.23
CA ASN A 233 -12.38 -19.63 11.25
C ASN A 233 -11.96 -20.88 12.03
N ALA A 234 -11.33 -21.85 11.37
CA ALA A 234 -10.87 -23.09 11.99
C ALA A 234 -9.71 -22.91 12.99
N ILE A 235 -9.00 -21.78 12.99
CA ILE A 235 -7.88 -21.53 13.92
C ILE A 235 -8.37 -21.36 15.37
N GLY A 236 -9.57 -20.79 15.53
CA GLY A 236 -10.16 -20.43 16.82
C GLY A 236 -9.56 -19.14 17.40
N GLY A 237 -10.39 -18.31 18.05
CA GLY A 237 -9.94 -17.05 18.69
C GLY A 237 -9.78 -15.85 17.73
N LEU A 238 -10.15 -16.01 16.46
CA LEU A 238 -10.15 -14.96 15.46
C LEU A 238 -11.59 -14.50 15.14
N GLU A 239 -11.78 -13.20 14.98
CA GLU A 239 -13.00 -12.63 14.39
C GLU A 239 -12.82 -12.54 12.88
N VAL A 240 -13.46 -13.44 12.13
CA VAL A 240 -13.32 -13.54 10.68
C VAL A 240 -14.46 -12.83 9.98
N THR A 241 -14.11 -11.95 9.04
CA THR A 241 -15.05 -11.18 8.22
C THR A 241 -14.60 -11.17 6.76
N THR A 242 -15.54 -10.94 5.85
CA THR A 242 -15.26 -10.78 4.42
C THR A 242 -15.72 -9.40 3.95
N PRO A 243 -14.99 -8.31 4.29
CA PRO A 243 -15.43 -6.97 4.00
C PRO A 243 -15.54 -6.74 2.49
N GLU A 244 -16.70 -6.25 2.07
CA GLU A 244 -17.03 -6.01 0.67
C GLU A 244 -16.46 -4.67 0.18
N PHE A 245 -16.03 -4.64 -1.07
CA PHE A 245 -15.68 -3.43 -1.81
C PHE A 245 -16.11 -3.54 -3.28
N THR A 246 -16.12 -2.42 -3.99
CA THR A 246 -16.57 -2.35 -5.39
C THR A 246 -15.40 -2.18 -6.36
N TYR A 247 -15.38 -2.98 -7.43
CA TYR A 247 -14.49 -2.83 -8.58
C TYR A 247 -15.30 -3.03 -9.88
N SER A 248 -15.26 -2.07 -10.80
CA SER A 248 -16.02 -2.09 -12.07
C SER A 248 -17.49 -2.51 -11.88
N SER A 249 -18.18 -1.90 -10.91
CA SER A 249 -19.57 -2.20 -10.52
C SER A 249 -19.83 -3.60 -9.94
N LYS A 250 -18.79 -4.44 -9.79
CA LYS A 250 -18.87 -5.74 -9.11
C LYS A 250 -18.50 -5.60 -7.63
N LYS A 251 -19.20 -6.35 -6.79
CA LYS A 251 -18.86 -6.52 -5.38
C LYS A 251 -17.86 -7.64 -5.23
N LEU A 252 -16.70 -7.32 -4.66
CA LEU A 252 -15.63 -8.25 -4.32
C LEU A 252 -15.41 -8.22 -2.81
N MET A 253 -14.71 -9.22 -2.29
CA MET A 253 -14.50 -9.39 -0.85
C MET A 253 -13.03 -9.66 -0.58
N ASN A 254 -12.47 -8.99 0.43
CA ASN A 254 -11.26 -9.46 1.09
C ASN A 254 -11.62 -10.56 2.11
N VAL A 255 -10.62 -11.27 2.63
CA VAL A 255 -10.79 -12.10 3.83
C VAL A 255 -9.95 -11.48 4.94
N VAL A 256 -10.59 -11.15 6.07
CA VAL A 256 -9.94 -10.45 7.18
C VAL A 256 -10.23 -11.20 8.48
N ALA A 257 -9.18 -11.67 9.14
CA ALA A 257 -9.25 -12.33 10.44
C ALA A 257 -8.56 -11.47 11.51
N VAL A 258 -9.31 -11.07 12.53
CA VAL A 258 -8.84 -10.17 13.59
C VAL A 258 -8.60 -10.94 14.88
N GLN A 259 -7.37 -10.92 15.36
CA GLN A 259 -6.98 -11.38 16.69
C GLN A 259 -6.91 -10.17 17.63
N LYS A 260 -7.81 -10.09 18.62
CA LYS A 260 -7.86 -8.95 19.53
C LYS A 260 -6.68 -8.95 20.52
N GLY A 261 -5.99 -7.82 20.62
CA GLY A 261 -4.90 -7.63 21.57
C GLY A 261 -5.35 -7.63 23.03
N THR A 262 -4.54 -8.21 23.91
CA THR A 262 -4.82 -8.38 25.34
C THR A 262 -4.46 -7.16 26.20
N VAL A 263 -3.55 -6.29 25.73
CA VAL A 263 -3.04 -5.14 26.50
C VAL A 263 -3.40 -3.81 25.85
N ASN A 264 -3.13 -3.65 24.56
CA ASN A 264 -3.41 -2.45 23.79
C ASN A 264 -4.09 -2.82 22.46
N PRO A 265 -5.41 -3.14 22.48
CA PRO A 265 -6.15 -3.61 21.32
C PRO A 265 -6.31 -2.56 20.20
N ASN A 266 -6.03 -1.28 20.48
CA ASN A 266 -6.09 -0.20 19.49
C ASN A 266 -4.79 -0.03 18.71
N THR A 267 -3.71 -0.70 19.12
CA THR A 267 -2.49 -0.82 18.32
C THR A 267 -2.59 -2.08 17.47
N VAL A 268 -2.40 -1.93 16.16
CA VAL A 268 -2.66 -2.96 15.16
C VAL A 268 -1.38 -3.28 14.39
N ILE A 269 -1.11 -4.57 14.20
CA ILE A 269 -0.14 -5.08 13.21
C ILE A 269 -0.94 -5.80 12.13
N VAL A 270 -0.66 -5.52 10.87
CA VAL A 270 -1.29 -6.20 9.73
C VAL A 270 -0.28 -7.18 9.13
N VAL A 271 -0.71 -8.42 8.90
CA VAL A 271 0.02 -9.43 8.12
C VAL A 271 -0.85 -9.71 6.90
N CYS A 272 -0.33 -9.49 5.69
CA CYS A 272 -1.13 -9.59 4.47
C CYS A 272 -0.35 -10.16 3.29
N GLY A 273 -1.13 -10.54 2.29
CA GLY A 273 -0.77 -10.95 0.93
C GLY A 273 -2.06 -10.93 0.12
N HIS A 274 -1.97 -10.94 -1.21
CA HIS A 274 -3.17 -11.03 -2.03
C HIS A 274 -3.48 -12.47 -2.40
N MET A 275 -4.77 -12.76 -2.55
CA MET A 275 -5.27 -14.07 -2.88
C MET A 275 -5.83 -14.17 -4.30
N ASP A 276 -6.04 -13.04 -5.02
CA ASP A 276 -6.34 -13.10 -6.45
C ASP A 276 -5.10 -13.52 -7.26
N SER A 277 -5.32 -13.84 -8.54
CA SER A 277 -4.26 -14.21 -9.49
C SER A 277 -4.57 -13.62 -10.85
N THR A 278 -3.56 -13.54 -11.73
CA THR A 278 -3.76 -13.06 -13.11
C THR A 278 -2.84 -13.77 -14.11
N VAL A 279 -3.06 -13.48 -15.39
CA VAL A 279 -2.14 -13.84 -16.47
C VAL A 279 -2.01 -12.69 -17.48
N SER A 280 -0.80 -12.43 -17.97
CA SER A 280 -0.53 -11.35 -18.94
C SER A 280 -1.09 -11.64 -20.33
N SER A 281 -1.57 -12.86 -20.59
CA SER A 281 -2.25 -13.20 -21.86
C SER A 281 -3.71 -12.76 -21.90
N TYR A 282 -4.24 -12.23 -20.78
CA TYR A 282 -5.65 -11.86 -20.62
C TYR A 282 -6.65 -13.01 -20.79
N ASN A 283 -6.17 -14.25 -20.98
CA ASN A 283 -6.99 -15.45 -20.93
C ASN A 283 -7.12 -15.94 -19.49
N TYR A 284 -7.96 -15.25 -18.72
CA TYR A 284 -8.12 -15.48 -17.29
C TYR A 284 -8.70 -16.83 -16.90
N THR A 285 -9.15 -17.67 -17.85
CA THR A 285 -9.76 -18.97 -17.54
C THR A 285 -8.81 -19.94 -16.83
N THR A 286 -7.50 -19.72 -16.98
CA THR A 286 -6.44 -20.48 -16.29
C THR A 286 -5.39 -19.49 -15.82
N ALA A 287 -5.40 -19.18 -14.53
CA ALA A 287 -4.43 -18.30 -13.88
C ALA A 287 -4.08 -18.94 -12.52
N PRO A 288 -3.23 -19.97 -12.51
CA PRO A 288 -3.06 -20.80 -11.33
C PRO A 288 -2.41 -20.01 -10.18
N GLY A 289 -1.49 -19.09 -10.47
CA GLY A 289 -0.96 -18.12 -9.50
C GLY A 289 -0.35 -18.79 -8.28
N ALA A 290 0.48 -19.81 -8.49
CA ALA A 290 1.03 -20.59 -7.39
C ALA A 290 2.04 -19.78 -6.58
N ASP A 291 3.00 -19.16 -7.26
CA ASP A 291 3.91 -18.21 -6.66
C ASP A 291 3.23 -16.85 -6.45
N ASP A 292 2.52 -16.35 -7.48
CA ASP A 292 1.89 -15.02 -7.49
C ASP A 292 0.34 -15.10 -7.42
N ASN A 293 -0.27 -14.93 -6.25
CA ASN A 293 0.35 -14.86 -4.93
C ASN A 293 -0.17 -15.96 -3.99
N GLY A 294 -0.31 -17.17 -4.53
CA GLY A 294 -0.66 -18.35 -3.74
C GLY A 294 0.34 -18.59 -2.60
N SER A 295 1.63 -18.30 -2.85
CA SER A 295 2.71 -18.47 -1.88
C SER A 295 2.61 -17.49 -0.71
N GLY A 296 2.35 -16.20 -0.95
CA GLY A 296 2.15 -15.19 0.08
C GLY A 296 0.85 -15.41 0.87
N ALA A 297 -0.25 -15.76 0.20
CA ALA A 297 -1.50 -16.15 0.86
C ALA A 297 -1.30 -17.36 1.78
N ALA A 298 -0.55 -18.38 1.32
CA ALA A 298 -0.15 -19.48 2.19
C ALA A 298 0.67 -18.99 3.40
N GLY A 299 1.61 -18.07 3.18
CA GLY A 299 2.36 -17.38 4.24
C GLY A 299 1.47 -16.76 5.31
N VAL A 300 0.48 -15.94 4.93
CA VAL A 300 -0.42 -15.26 5.86
C VAL A 300 -1.20 -16.28 6.69
N LEU A 301 -1.81 -17.28 6.03
CA LEU A 301 -2.59 -18.31 6.71
C LEU A 301 -1.75 -19.12 7.71
N HIS A 302 -0.52 -19.48 7.36
CA HIS A 302 0.36 -20.25 8.23
C HIS A 302 0.91 -19.43 9.41
N VAL A 303 1.22 -18.14 9.20
CA VAL A 303 1.52 -17.21 10.31
C VAL A 303 0.32 -17.12 11.25
N ALA A 304 -0.91 -17.02 10.73
CA ALA A 304 -2.12 -16.94 11.53
C ALA A 304 -2.40 -18.22 12.33
N ARG A 305 -2.16 -19.41 11.74
CA ARG A 305 -2.33 -20.71 12.42
C ARG A 305 -1.49 -20.84 13.70
N VAL A 306 -0.31 -20.21 13.72
CA VAL A 306 0.58 -20.20 14.88
C VAL A 306 0.24 -19.02 15.80
N ALA A 307 0.34 -17.79 15.31
CA ALA A 307 0.22 -16.59 16.14
C ALA A 307 -1.20 -16.33 16.64
N GLY A 308 -2.23 -16.72 15.89
CA GLY A 308 -3.65 -16.56 16.23
C GLY A 308 -4.08 -17.27 17.51
N ARG A 309 -3.28 -18.25 17.97
CA ARG A 309 -3.51 -19.03 19.20
C ARG A 309 -2.79 -18.48 20.42
N LEU A 310 -1.99 -17.43 20.25
CA LEU A 310 -1.18 -16.84 21.32
C LEU A 310 -1.88 -15.61 21.92
N PRO A 311 -1.72 -15.32 23.22
CA PRO A 311 -2.17 -14.05 23.79
C PRO A 311 -1.17 -12.94 23.40
N LEU A 312 -1.48 -12.17 22.37
CA LEU A 312 -0.65 -11.04 21.93
C LEU A 312 -1.14 -9.72 22.57
N PRO A 313 -0.24 -8.77 22.92
CA PRO A 313 -0.62 -7.50 23.55
C PRO A 313 -1.28 -6.54 22.57
N TYR A 314 -0.96 -6.62 21.28
CA TYR A 314 -1.55 -5.79 20.23
C TYR A 314 -2.52 -6.62 19.39
N THR A 315 -3.45 -5.93 18.73
CA THR A 315 -4.35 -6.57 17.77
C THR A 315 -3.54 -6.95 16.53
N VAL A 316 -3.76 -8.16 16.03
CA VAL A 316 -3.18 -8.62 14.75
C VAL A 316 -4.31 -8.82 13.76
N ILE A 317 -4.15 -8.27 12.57
CA ILE A 317 -5.06 -8.48 11.45
C ILE A 317 -4.33 -9.33 10.42
N TYR A 318 -4.87 -10.50 10.13
CA TYR A 318 -4.45 -11.35 9.01
C TYR A 318 -5.41 -11.06 7.85
N ALA A 319 -4.87 -10.60 6.72
CA ALA A 319 -5.70 -10.16 5.60
C ALA A 319 -5.23 -10.75 4.27
N GLU A 320 -6.13 -11.47 3.63
CA GLU A 320 -6.00 -11.91 2.24
C GLU A 320 -6.69 -10.87 1.37
N MET A 321 -5.88 -10.06 0.69
CA MET A 321 -6.36 -8.97 -0.15
C MET A 321 -6.87 -9.54 -1.47
N ASN A 322 -7.91 -8.93 -2.02
CA ASN A 322 -8.47 -9.28 -3.32
C ASN A 322 -8.29 -8.09 -4.27
N ALA A 323 -8.26 -8.35 -5.57
CA ALA A 323 -8.11 -7.34 -6.60
C ALA A 323 -6.80 -6.52 -6.47
N GLU A 324 -5.71 -7.17 -6.10
CA GLU A 324 -4.36 -6.60 -6.17
C GLU A 324 -4.00 -6.34 -7.64
N GLU A 325 -4.23 -7.36 -8.48
CA GLU A 325 -3.78 -7.44 -9.87
C GLU A 325 -4.45 -6.43 -10.81
N VAL A 326 -5.55 -5.84 -10.32
CA VAL A 326 -6.31 -4.81 -11.02
C VAL A 326 -6.18 -3.44 -10.34
N GLY A 327 -5.13 -3.26 -9.54
CA GLY A 327 -4.73 -1.97 -8.99
C GLY A 327 -4.94 -1.81 -7.49
N LEU A 328 -4.64 -2.84 -6.68
CA LEU A 328 -4.59 -2.78 -5.22
C LEU A 328 -5.95 -2.44 -4.57
N VAL A 329 -7.06 -2.83 -5.20
CA VAL A 329 -8.38 -2.31 -4.84
C VAL A 329 -8.80 -2.78 -3.44
N GLY A 330 -8.56 -4.06 -3.13
CA GLY A 330 -8.87 -4.63 -1.82
C GLY A 330 -8.05 -4.04 -0.69
N SER A 331 -6.73 -3.89 -0.85
CA SER A 331 -5.88 -3.29 0.18
C SER A 331 -6.14 -1.79 0.36
N LYS A 332 -6.47 -1.06 -0.71
CA LYS A 332 -6.95 0.33 -0.61
C LYS A 332 -8.21 0.42 0.25
N ALA A 333 -9.15 -0.51 0.08
CA ALA A 333 -10.37 -0.57 0.89
C ALA A 333 -10.07 -0.85 2.38
N VAL A 334 -9.21 -1.83 2.68
CA VAL A 334 -8.79 -2.16 4.06
C VAL A 334 -8.04 -1.00 4.71
N ALA A 335 -7.05 -0.42 4.03
CA ALA A 335 -6.29 0.71 4.52
C ALA A 335 -7.21 1.91 4.83
N LYS A 336 -8.13 2.23 3.92
CA LYS A 336 -9.13 3.30 4.12
C LYS A 336 -10.04 3.01 5.32
N ALA A 337 -10.52 1.77 5.47
CA ALA A 337 -11.37 1.38 6.60
C ALA A 337 -10.64 1.51 7.94
N LEU A 338 -9.39 1.04 8.03
CA LEU A 338 -8.57 1.18 9.25
C LEU A 338 -8.24 2.64 9.56
N ALA A 339 -7.98 3.44 8.52
CA ALA A 339 -7.73 4.87 8.67
C ALA A 339 -8.96 5.59 9.27
N ALA A 340 -10.18 5.25 8.82
CA ALA A 340 -11.40 5.86 9.30
C ALA A 340 -11.74 5.55 10.77
N GLN A 341 -11.12 4.52 11.37
CA GLN A 341 -11.38 4.14 12.76
C GLN A 341 -10.68 5.08 13.75
N THR A 342 -11.47 5.73 14.60
CA THR A 342 -10.94 6.63 15.63
C THR A 342 -10.18 5.86 16.70
N GLY A 343 -8.93 6.26 16.96
CA GLY A 343 -8.10 5.68 18.01
C GLY A 343 -7.25 4.48 17.60
N VAL A 344 -7.47 3.92 16.40
CA VAL A 344 -6.64 2.85 15.84
C VAL A 344 -5.29 3.40 15.40
N GLN A 345 -4.21 2.69 15.77
CA GLN A 345 -2.84 2.99 15.40
C GLN A 345 -2.21 1.79 14.69
N ILE A 346 -1.88 1.93 13.42
CA ILE A 346 -1.16 0.90 12.68
C ILE A 346 0.32 0.99 13.06
N LYS A 347 0.82 -0.05 13.73
CA LYS A 347 2.21 -0.17 14.18
C LYS A 347 3.11 -0.63 13.05
N ALA A 348 2.69 -1.65 12.32
CA ALA A 348 3.45 -2.25 11.22
C ALA A 348 2.51 -2.98 10.26
N VAL A 349 2.91 -3.07 9.00
CA VAL A 349 2.29 -3.92 7.99
C VAL A 349 3.37 -4.80 7.38
N LEU A 350 3.12 -6.10 7.38
CA LEU A 350 4.00 -7.16 6.92
C LEU A 350 3.34 -7.79 5.69
N ASN A 351 3.75 -7.37 4.49
CA ASN A 351 3.20 -7.87 3.24
C ASN A 351 4.11 -8.96 2.63
N MET A 352 3.53 -10.09 2.26
CA MET A 352 4.18 -11.19 1.54
C MET A 352 3.63 -11.28 0.12
N ASP A 353 4.52 -11.18 -0.86
CA ASP A 353 4.14 -11.26 -2.26
C ASP A 353 5.27 -11.93 -3.05
N MET A 354 4.95 -13.06 -3.68
CA MET A 354 5.88 -13.97 -4.38
C MET A 354 7.07 -14.38 -3.51
N ILE A 355 6.94 -15.54 -2.87
CA ILE A 355 7.91 -16.02 -1.88
C ILE A 355 8.40 -17.44 -2.18
N ALA A 356 8.17 -18.02 -3.38
CA ALA A 356 8.42 -19.43 -3.67
C ALA A 356 9.04 -19.81 -5.05
N ASP A 357 9.79 -18.95 -5.75
CA ASP A 357 10.46 -19.15 -7.05
C ASP A 357 11.92 -19.63 -6.96
N ARG A 358 12.64 -19.39 -5.84
CA ARG A 358 14.07 -19.75 -5.73
C ARG A 358 14.54 -20.10 -4.32
N ASP A 359 15.74 -20.70 -4.21
CA ASP A 359 16.41 -20.98 -2.92
C ASP A 359 17.84 -20.41 -2.88
N ASP A 360 17.96 -19.09 -3.02
CA ASP A 360 19.23 -18.36 -2.87
C ASP A 360 19.49 -17.90 -1.41
N ASN A 361 18.56 -18.22 -0.50
CA ASN A 361 18.57 -17.79 0.90
C ASN A 361 18.65 -16.26 1.07
N GLU A 362 18.05 -15.50 0.15
CA GLU A 362 17.95 -14.04 0.22
C GLU A 362 16.52 -13.59 -0.11
N VAL A 363 16.02 -12.59 0.62
CA VAL A 363 14.71 -11.95 0.34
C VAL A 363 14.91 -10.45 0.15
N ALA A 364 14.22 -9.86 -0.83
CA ALA A 364 14.15 -8.41 -0.93
C ALA A 364 13.16 -7.87 0.09
N VAL A 365 13.58 -6.85 0.85
CA VAL A 365 12.75 -6.20 1.86
C VAL A 365 12.60 -4.74 1.47
N ILE A 366 11.42 -4.41 0.98
CA ILE A 366 11.12 -3.12 0.35
C ILE A 366 10.31 -2.26 1.32
N GLY A 367 10.75 -1.02 1.53
CA GLY A 367 10.08 -0.04 2.38
C GLY A 367 10.33 1.39 1.92
N ASN A 368 9.41 2.31 2.24
CA ASN A 368 9.65 3.75 2.16
C ASN A 368 10.44 4.25 3.39
N THR A 369 10.80 5.54 3.42
CA THR A 369 11.58 6.13 4.53
C THR A 369 10.92 5.94 5.91
N ARG A 370 9.58 5.94 5.98
CA ARG A 370 8.83 5.67 7.24
C ARG A 370 8.93 4.22 7.69
N SER A 371 9.32 3.33 6.80
CA SER A 371 9.38 1.88 7.03
C SER A 371 10.81 1.39 7.26
N ASN A 372 11.83 2.26 7.19
CA ASN A 372 13.23 1.87 7.40
C ASN A 372 13.46 1.10 8.71
N TRP A 373 12.85 1.57 9.80
CA TRP A 373 12.97 0.89 11.09
C TRP A 373 12.41 -0.53 11.04
N LEU A 374 11.34 -0.75 10.28
CA LEU A 374 10.70 -2.05 10.11
C LEU A 374 11.52 -2.96 9.20
N ILE A 375 12.17 -2.41 8.16
CA ILE A 375 13.17 -3.13 7.37
C ILE A 375 14.32 -3.62 8.25
N ASP A 376 14.85 -2.75 9.12
CA ASP A 376 15.93 -3.12 10.03
C ASP A 376 15.51 -4.22 11.02
N VAL A 377 14.30 -4.12 11.60
CA VAL A 377 13.74 -5.19 12.44
C VAL A 377 13.64 -6.50 11.66
N PHE A 378 13.11 -6.45 10.43
CA PHE A 378 12.96 -7.64 9.62
C PHE A 378 14.31 -8.29 9.32
N LYS A 379 15.27 -7.52 8.80
CA LYS A 379 16.63 -7.98 8.46
C LYS A 379 17.30 -8.66 9.65
N ASP A 380 17.30 -8.02 10.82
CA ASP A 380 17.97 -8.54 12.00
C ASP A 380 17.25 -9.79 12.54
N THR A 381 15.91 -9.79 12.52
CA THR A 381 15.09 -10.91 13.00
C THR A 381 15.20 -12.11 12.06
N ALA A 382 15.11 -11.92 10.75
CA ALA A 382 15.25 -12.95 9.74
C ALA A 382 16.62 -13.64 9.85
N LEU A 383 17.71 -12.85 9.90
CA LEU A 383 19.05 -13.39 10.07
C LEU A 383 19.19 -14.19 11.38
N THR A 384 18.61 -13.69 12.48
CA THR A 384 18.71 -14.30 13.81
C THR A 384 17.96 -15.62 13.92
N TYR A 385 16.75 -15.72 13.36
CA TYR A 385 15.85 -16.85 13.58
C TYR A 385 15.85 -17.88 12.45
N THR A 386 16.14 -17.47 11.21
CA THR A 386 16.06 -18.36 10.03
C THR A 386 17.35 -18.38 9.21
N GLY A 387 18.32 -17.51 9.51
CA GLY A 387 19.53 -17.34 8.71
C GLY A 387 19.27 -16.72 7.33
N LEU A 388 18.05 -16.24 7.08
CA LEU A 388 17.65 -15.61 5.82
C LEU A 388 18.33 -14.25 5.67
N LYS A 389 19.00 -14.03 4.54
CA LYS A 389 19.62 -12.74 4.23
C LYS A 389 18.57 -11.79 3.67
N SER A 390 18.77 -10.49 3.87
CA SER A 390 17.86 -9.46 3.34
C SER A 390 18.58 -8.50 2.43
N LYS A 391 18.09 -8.38 1.20
CA LYS A 391 18.41 -7.28 0.30
C LYS A 391 17.48 -6.10 0.59
N THR A 392 17.95 -5.17 1.41
CA THR A 392 17.14 -4.03 1.85
C THR A 392 17.02 -2.96 0.77
N LEU A 393 15.80 -2.57 0.44
CA LEU A 393 15.50 -1.55 -0.56
C LEU A 393 14.65 -0.45 0.05
N TYR A 394 15.23 0.76 0.06
CA TYR A 394 14.61 1.98 0.59
C TYR A 394 14.08 2.82 -0.56
N ASP A 395 13.06 2.32 -1.25
CA ASP A 395 12.56 2.92 -2.49
C ASP A 395 11.03 3.03 -2.49
N SER A 396 10.56 4.26 -2.37
CA SER A 396 9.14 4.60 -2.36
C SER A 396 8.48 4.54 -3.74
N ASN A 397 9.26 4.33 -4.81
CA ASN A 397 8.73 4.10 -6.15
C ASN A 397 8.35 2.63 -6.39
N ILE A 398 8.64 1.74 -5.44
CA ILE A 398 8.29 0.32 -5.50
C ILE A 398 6.94 0.11 -4.79
N TRP A 399 5.86 0.52 -5.47
CA TRP A 399 4.50 0.56 -4.92
C TRP A 399 3.59 -0.58 -5.43
N TYR A 400 4.10 -1.49 -6.23
CA TYR A 400 3.32 -2.46 -7.02
C TYR A 400 2.69 -3.62 -6.24
N SER A 401 2.52 -3.51 -4.91
CA SER A 401 1.83 -4.51 -4.08
C SER A 401 1.12 -3.83 -2.91
N ASP A 402 0.38 -4.61 -2.12
CA ASP A 402 -0.57 -4.14 -1.10
C ASP A 402 0.03 -3.27 -0.01
N HIS A 403 1.34 -3.40 0.29
CA HIS A 403 2.04 -2.56 1.26
C HIS A 403 1.90 -1.06 0.93
N SER A 404 1.81 -0.70 -0.35
CA SER A 404 1.72 0.68 -0.80
C SER A 404 0.38 1.35 -0.44
N SER A 405 -0.71 0.57 -0.37
CA SER A 405 -2.01 1.03 0.13
C SER A 405 -1.91 1.56 1.56
N PHE A 406 -1.02 0.98 2.36
CA PHE A 406 -0.77 1.42 3.74
C PHE A 406 0.19 2.61 3.81
N TRP A 407 1.17 2.70 2.89
CA TRP A 407 1.95 3.94 2.75
C TRP A 407 1.07 5.14 2.41
N ASN A 408 0.01 4.95 1.64
CA ASN A 408 -0.93 6.02 1.26
C ASN A 408 -1.69 6.64 2.44
N ILE A 409 -1.91 5.87 3.52
CA ILE A 409 -2.48 6.38 4.78
C ILE A 409 -1.39 6.73 5.80
N GLY A 410 -0.13 6.64 5.40
CA GLY A 410 1.04 7.05 6.14
C GLY A 410 1.67 5.99 7.03
N ALA A 411 1.17 4.76 7.06
CA ALA A 411 1.65 3.66 7.91
C ALA A 411 3.02 3.12 7.47
N SER A 412 3.77 2.54 8.42
CA SER A 412 4.98 1.78 8.13
C SER A 412 4.59 0.40 7.60
N ALA A 413 5.02 0.08 6.38
CA ALA A 413 4.71 -1.17 5.70
C ALA A 413 5.95 -1.65 4.94
N ILE A 414 6.21 -2.95 5.00
CA ILE A 414 7.26 -3.59 4.19
C ILE A 414 6.65 -4.64 3.28
N LEU A 415 7.27 -4.81 2.12
CA LEU A 415 7.07 -5.95 1.22
C LEU A 415 8.27 -6.88 1.33
N THR A 416 8.01 -8.17 1.57
CA THR A 416 8.98 -9.24 1.35
C THR A 416 8.64 -9.95 0.05
N ILE A 417 9.58 -9.91 -0.89
CA ILE A 417 9.46 -10.47 -2.23
C ILE A 417 10.77 -11.13 -2.61
N GLU A 418 10.69 -12.25 -3.31
CA GLU A 418 11.87 -12.96 -3.77
C GLU A 418 12.46 -12.40 -5.06
N GLY A 419 13.73 -12.75 -5.32
CA GLY A 419 14.39 -12.56 -6.61
C GLY A 419 14.60 -11.11 -7.10
N TYR A 420 13.97 -10.12 -6.47
CA TYR A 420 13.89 -8.77 -7.00
C TYR A 420 15.28 -8.14 -7.25
N PRO A 421 15.51 -7.53 -8.44
CA PRO A 421 14.53 -7.20 -9.48
C PRO A 421 14.28 -8.31 -10.53
N GLU A 422 14.90 -9.48 -10.40
CA GLU A 422 14.73 -10.60 -11.32
C GLU A 422 13.50 -11.42 -10.92
N MET A 423 12.32 -10.99 -11.38
CA MET A 423 11.05 -11.68 -11.16
C MET A 423 11.07 -13.12 -11.70
N SER A 424 10.22 -13.99 -11.16
CA SER A 424 10.03 -15.35 -11.69
C SER A 424 9.78 -15.33 -13.20
N LYS A 425 10.39 -16.26 -13.92
CA LYS A 425 10.09 -16.47 -15.36
C LYS A 425 8.65 -16.94 -15.59
N TYR A 426 7.93 -17.35 -14.54
CA TYR A 426 6.55 -17.81 -14.58
C TYR A 426 5.54 -16.74 -14.16
N TYR A 427 5.99 -15.61 -13.63
CA TYR A 427 5.16 -14.47 -13.21
C TYR A 427 4.09 -14.13 -14.26
N HIS A 428 2.82 -14.06 -13.82
CA HIS A 428 1.64 -13.80 -14.65
C HIS A 428 1.48 -14.76 -15.86
N LYS A 429 1.87 -16.03 -15.72
CA LYS A 429 1.69 -17.05 -16.78
C LYS A 429 0.87 -18.24 -16.29
N THR A 430 0.31 -18.97 -17.24
CA THR A 430 -0.37 -20.25 -16.98
C THR A 430 0.56 -21.33 -16.42
N THR A 431 1.87 -21.10 -16.51
CA THR A 431 2.95 -21.94 -15.96
C THR A 431 3.39 -21.50 -14.56
N ASP A 432 2.75 -20.50 -13.95
CA ASP A 432 2.87 -20.26 -12.52
C ASP A 432 2.08 -21.32 -11.75
N ILE A 433 2.73 -22.47 -11.53
CA ILE A 433 2.17 -23.68 -10.94
C ILE A 433 3.07 -24.21 -9.83
N VAL A 434 2.50 -24.96 -8.88
CA VAL A 434 3.17 -25.60 -7.74
C VAL A 434 4.39 -26.41 -8.17
N ALA A 435 4.29 -27.11 -9.31
CA ALA A 435 5.38 -27.93 -9.84
C ALA A 435 6.64 -27.13 -10.23
N ASN A 436 6.53 -25.80 -10.33
CA ASN A 436 7.61 -24.88 -10.66
C ASN A 436 8.12 -24.07 -9.46
N LEU A 437 7.62 -24.33 -8.25
CA LEU A 437 8.04 -23.63 -7.04
C LEU A 437 9.31 -24.23 -6.43
N GLU A 438 10.06 -23.37 -5.75
CA GLU A 438 11.15 -23.69 -4.83
C GLU A 438 10.73 -23.33 -3.38
N PRO A 439 10.10 -24.25 -2.64
CA PRO A 439 9.36 -23.92 -1.42
C PRO A 439 10.24 -23.65 -0.18
N THR A 440 11.56 -23.85 -0.25
CA THR A 440 12.47 -23.63 0.89
C THR A 440 12.49 -22.16 1.31
N LEU A 441 12.50 -21.24 0.35
CA LEU A 441 12.51 -19.80 0.63
C LEU A 441 11.18 -19.34 1.23
N MET A 442 10.06 -19.88 0.73
CA MET A 442 8.72 -19.65 1.25
C MET A 442 8.62 -19.95 2.75
N GLU A 443 9.13 -21.10 3.19
CA GLU A 443 9.17 -21.47 4.61
C GLU A 443 9.99 -20.46 5.43
N LYS A 444 11.18 -20.08 4.96
CA LYS A 444 12.06 -19.14 5.64
C LYS A 444 11.44 -17.74 5.74
N ILE A 445 10.79 -17.27 4.68
CA ILE A 445 10.12 -15.96 4.67
C ILE A 445 8.94 -15.96 5.65
N ALA A 446 8.06 -16.96 5.59
CA ALA A 446 6.93 -17.06 6.51
C ALA A 446 7.36 -17.17 7.98
N ARG A 447 8.40 -17.98 8.28
CA ARG A 447 8.99 -18.04 9.63
C ARG A 447 9.59 -16.71 10.07
N SER A 448 10.25 -15.99 9.17
CA SER A 448 10.82 -14.67 9.46
C SER A 448 9.72 -13.63 9.74
N GLN A 449 8.62 -13.66 8.98
CA GLN A 449 7.45 -12.80 9.21
C GLN A 449 6.79 -13.10 10.56
N LEU A 450 6.63 -14.38 10.93
CA LEU A 450 6.15 -14.78 12.26
C LEU A 450 7.11 -14.29 13.36
N ALA A 451 8.43 -14.45 13.18
CA ALA A 451 9.41 -13.99 14.17
C ALA A 451 9.36 -12.46 14.36
N VAL A 452 9.18 -11.70 13.27
CA VAL A 452 8.99 -10.23 13.33
C VAL A 452 7.70 -9.89 14.05
N LEU A 453 6.59 -10.54 13.69
CA LEU A 453 5.30 -10.35 14.35
C LEU A 453 5.41 -10.57 15.87
N LEU A 454 6.03 -11.67 16.30
CA LEU A 454 6.19 -11.99 17.72
C LEU A 454 7.16 -11.04 18.43
N THR A 455 8.22 -10.60 17.75
CA THR A 455 9.15 -9.59 18.27
C THR A 455 8.45 -8.25 18.49
N LEU A 456 7.64 -7.81 17.53
CA LEU A 456 6.87 -6.57 17.63
C LEU A 456 5.73 -6.66 18.66
N ASN A 457 5.21 -7.86 18.92
CA ASN A 457 4.17 -8.17 19.90
C ASN A 457 4.71 -8.54 21.28
N ARG A 458 5.98 -8.30 21.59
CA ARG A 458 6.40 -8.35 22.98
C ARG A 458 5.99 -7.06 23.66
N ALA A 459 5.19 -7.17 24.72
CA ALA A 459 5.04 -6.10 25.70
C ALA A 459 6.47 -5.66 26.06
N THR A 460 6.78 -4.39 25.82
CA THR A 460 8.13 -3.84 25.81
C THR A 460 8.91 -4.22 27.08
N ASN A 461 9.73 -5.26 26.99
CA ASN A 461 10.91 -5.46 27.83
C ASN A 461 12.14 -5.18 26.96
N PHE A 462 12.23 -3.94 26.50
CA PHE A 462 13.50 -3.38 26.02
C PHE A 462 13.94 -2.36 27.06
N ASN A 463 14.55 -2.86 28.14
CA ASN A 463 15.38 -2.05 29.04
C ASN A 463 16.65 -1.58 28.30
#